data_AF-A0A3P7PBM5-F1
#
_entry.id   AF-A0A3P7PBM5-F1
#
_cell.length_a   1.000
_cell.length_b   1.000
_cell.length_c   1.000
_cell.angle_alpha   90.00
_cell.angle_beta   90.00
_cell.angle_gamma   90.00
#
_symmetry.space_group_name_H-M   'P 1'
#
loop_
_entity.id
_entity.type
_entity.pdbx_description
1 polymer ?
#
loop_
_entity_poly.entity_id
_entity_poly.type
_entity_poly.pdbx_seq_one_letter_code
_entity_poly.pdbx_strand_id
1 'polypeptide(L)'
;MQPLLDIPIDLAFRMYRNARDRSVFQRAFHLTSFFLNALWMKSVLLRHNFRIINQNTLLNLVRDRPAFQPLITVSNHHCCLDDFILTVDKTRWTLAAVDICFINQLYKTFFESGKGVPVWRRVRDRSTGNI
;
A
#
# COMPACT_ATOMS: atom_id res chain seq x y z
N MET A 1 -22.37 34.27 -3.64
CA MET A 1 -22.02 32.84 -3.65
C MET A 1 -20.55 32.73 -4.01
N GLN A 2 -19.65 32.64 -3.02
CA GLN A 2 -18.23 32.38 -3.28
C GLN A 2 -18.06 30.89 -3.62
N PRO A 3 -17.20 30.54 -4.61
CA PRO A 3 -16.89 29.14 -4.87
C PRO A 3 -16.21 28.57 -3.63
N LEU A 4 -16.66 27.38 -3.23
CA LEU A 4 -16.12 26.60 -2.12
C LEU A 4 -14.60 26.55 -2.28
N LEU A 5 -13.89 27.26 -1.39
CA LEU A 5 -12.43 27.25 -1.28
C LEU A 5 -11.97 25.78 -1.34
N ASP A 6 -11.16 25.43 -2.33
CA ASP A 6 -10.62 24.09 -2.56
C ASP A 6 -9.90 23.60 -1.31
N ILE A 7 -10.64 22.94 -0.40
CA ILE A 7 -10.04 22.16 0.66
C ILE A 7 -9.24 21.09 -0.06
N PRO A 8 -7.89 21.07 0.05
CA PRO A 8 -7.08 20.06 -0.61
C PRO A 8 -7.58 18.71 -0.10
N ILE A 9 -8.30 18.01 -0.95
CA ILE A 9 -8.89 16.74 -0.60
C ILE A 9 -7.73 15.82 -0.24
N ASP A 10 -7.70 15.41 1.04
CA ASP A 10 -6.67 14.53 1.57
C ASP A 10 -6.47 13.33 0.64
N LEU A 11 -5.20 13.04 0.31
CA LEU A 11 -4.83 11.95 -0.60
C LEU A 11 -5.44 10.63 -0.10
N ALA A 12 -5.43 10.40 1.21
CA ALA A 12 -6.04 9.21 1.78
C ALA A 12 -7.57 9.22 1.56
N PHE A 13 -8.26 10.34 1.73
CA PHE A 13 -9.69 10.45 1.40
C PHE A 13 -9.99 10.18 -0.08
N ARG A 14 -9.17 10.66 -1.03
CA ARG A 14 -9.33 10.34 -2.46
C ARG A 14 -9.15 8.85 -2.73
N MET A 15 -8.12 8.24 -2.14
CA MET A 15 -7.88 6.81 -2.27
C MET A 15 -9.01 5.99 -1.65
N TYR A 16 -9.55 6.40 -0.49
CA TYR A 16 -10.68 5.75 0.15
C TYR A 16 -11.99 5.88 -0.64
N ARG A 17 -12.26 7.05 -1.23
CA ARG A 17 -13.45 7.27 -2.06
C ARG A 17 -13.41 6.38 -3.30
N ASN A 18 -12.28 6.34 -4.00
CA ASN A 18 -12.11 5.47 -5.17
C ASN A 18 -12.24 3.98 -4.79
N ALA A 19 -11.84 3.60 -3.57
CA ALA A 19 -12.05 2.24 -3.07
C ALA A 19 -13.53 1.89 -2.80
N ARG A 20 -14.41 2.88 -2.59
CA ARG A 20 -15.85 2.71 -2.36
C ARG A 20 -16.62 2.38 -3.65
N ASP A 21 -16.24 3.01 -4.75
CA ASP A 21 -16.95 2.92 -6.05
C ASP A 21 -16.49 1.74 -6.92
N ARG A 22 -15.99 0.66 -6.30
CA ARG A 22 -15.47 -0.51 -7.03
C ARG A 22 -16.58 -1.31 -7.68
N SER A 23 -16.41 -1.61 -8.97
CA SER A 23 -17.29 -2.52 -9.71
C SER A 23 -17.23 -3.94 -9.14
N VAL A 24 -18.24 -4.75 -9.45
CA VAL A 24 -18.29 -6.17 -9.02
C VAL A 24 -17.04 -6.93 -9.49
N PHE A 25 -16.60 -6.68 -10.73
CA PHE A 25 -15.36 -7.24 -11.27
C PHE A 25 -14.15 -6.85 -10.41
N GLN A 26 -13.99 -5.56 -10.08
CA GLN A 26 -12.86 -5.09 -9.27
C GLN A 26 -12.87 -5.68 -7.86
N ARG A 27 -14.05 -5.90 -7.27
CA ARG A 27 -14.19 -6.57 -5.97
C ARG A 27 -13.78 -8.04 -6.05
N ALA A 28 -14.27 -8.77 -7.05
CA ALA A 28 -13.94 -10.18 -7.25
C ALA A 28 -12.45 -10.35 -7.54
N PHE A 29 -11.88 -9.51 -8.42
CA PHE A 29 -10.46 -9.47 -8.73
C PHE A 29 -9.64 -9.20 -7.46
N HIS A 30 -9.98 -8.15 -6.70
CA HIS A 30 -9.28 -7.81 -5.46
C HIS A 30 -9.29 -8.96 -4.44
N LEU A 31 -10.45 -9.54 -4.18
CA LEU A 31 -10.58 -10.63 -3.21
C LEU A 31 -9.73 -11.84 -3.64
N THR A 32 -9.83 -12.23 -4.91
CA THR A 32 -9.05 -13.33 -5.48
C THR A 32 -7.56 -13.05 -5.39
N SER A 33 -7.11 -11.86 -5.83
CA SER A 33 -5.71 -11.47 -5.76
C SER A 33 -5.20 -11.43 -4.33
N PHE A 34 -5.98 -10.96 -3.36
CA PHE A 34 -5.59 -10.94 -1.96
C PHE A 34 -5.40 -12.36 -1.40
N PHE A 35 -6.33 -13.27 -1.68
CA PHE A 35 -6.21 -14.67 -1.27
C PHE A 35 -4.99 -15.36 -1.89
N LEU A 36 -4.77 -15.16 -3.19
CA LEU A 36 -3.61 -15.74 -3.88
C LEU A 36 -2.28 -15.21 -3.33
N ASN A 37 -2.18 -13.89 -3.09
CA ASN A 37 -0.99 -13.30 -2.48
C ASN A 37 -0.79 -13.82 -1.05
N ALA A 38 -1.83 -13.92 -0.23
CA ALA A 38 -1.73 -14.45 1.12
C ALA A 38 -1.25 -15.91 1.14
N LEU A 39 -1.74 -16.75 0.22
CA LEU A 39 -1.31 -18.14 0.08
C LEU A 39 0.15 -18.23 -0.38
N TRP A 40 0.54 -17.42 -1.36
CA TRP A 40 1.91 -17.35 -1.84
C TRP A 40 2.86 -16.89 -0.73
N MET A 41 2.50 -15.83 0.01
CA MET A 41 3.28 -15.33 1.13
C MET A 41 3.47 -16.37 2.23
N LYS A 42 2.39 -17.06 2.64
CA LYS A 42 2.50 -18.15 3.62
C LYS A 42 3.45 -19.24 3.12
N SER A 43 3.37 -19.59 1.84
CA SER A 43 4.26 -20.60 1.24
C SER A 43 5.73 -20.16 1.25
N VAL A 44 6.01 -18.89 0.93
CA VAL A 44 7.36 -18.30 1.01
C VAL A 44 7.87 -18.32 2.46
N LEU A 45 7.05 -17.87 3.40
CA LEU A 45 7.41 -17.87 4.83
C LEU A 45 7.68 -19.27 5.38
N LEU A 46 6.97 -20.30 4.90
CA LEU A 46 7.19 -21.70 5.27
C LEU A 46 8.45 -22.30 4.64
N ARG A 47 8.85 -21.85 3.44
CA ARG A 47 10.04 -22.38 2.74
C ARG A 47 11.36 -21.74 3.18
N HIS A 48 11.32 -20.54 3.75
CA HIS A 48 12.51 -19.78 4.12
C HIS A 48 12.71 -19.70 5.63
N ASN A 49 13.96 -19.80 6.08
CA ASN A 49 14.33 -19.63 7.48
C ASN A 49 14.51 -18.14 7.79
N PHE A 50 13.45 -17.50 8.30
CA PHE A 50 13.51 -16.13 8.77
C PHE A 50 13.94 -16.06 10.24
N ARG A 51 14.85 -15.14 10.54
CA ARG A 51 15.17 -14.75 11.92
C ARG A 51 14.52 -13.40 12.20
N ILE A 52 13.47 -13.40 13.01
CA ILE A 52 12.75 -12.18 13.41
C ILE A 52 13.25 -11.74 14.78
N ILE A 53 13.77 -10.52 14.87
CA ILE A 53 14.26 -9.92 16.11
C ILE A 53 13.26 -8.85 16.54
N ASN A 54 12.96 -8.76 17.84
CA ASN A 54 12.05 -7.76 18.42
C ASN A 54 10.62 -7.77 17.84
N GLN A 55 10.11 -8.95 17.46
CA GLN A 55 8.74 -9.11 16.93
C GLN A 55 7.69 -8.51 17.88
N ASN A 56 7.81 -8.76 19.18
CA ASN A 56 6.86 -8.27 20.18
C ASN A 56 6.82 -6.75 20.26
N THR A 57 7.95 -6.06 20.03
CA THR A 57 7.99 -4.60 19.99
C THR A 57 7.11 -4.05 18.87
N LEU A 58 7.24 -4.60 17.65
CA LEU A 58 6.40 -4.19 16.53
C LEU A 58 4.92 -4.53 16.76
N LEU A 59 4.62 -5.72 17.29
CA LEU A 59 3.25 -6.13 17.58
C LEU A 59 2.59 -5.22 18.64
N ASN A 60 3.31 -4.87 19.70
CA ASN A 60 2.83 -3.96 20.74
C ASN A 60 2.62 -2.55 20.18
N LEU A 61 3.54 -2.02 19.38
CA LEU A 61 3.36 -0.72 18.71
C LEU A 61 2.13 -0.71 17.78
N VAL A 62 1.81 -1.83 17.15
CA VAL A 62 0.63 -1.95 16.30
C VAL A 62 -0.65 -2.06 17.13
N ARG A 63 -0.65 -2.85 18.21
CA ARG A 63 -1.84 -3.13 19.03
C ARG A 63 -2.18 -1.98 19.98
N ASP A 64 -1.17 -1.44 20.65
CA ASP A 64 -1.32 -0.58 21.83
C ASP A 64 -1.13 0.91 21.49
N ARG A 65 -1.01 1.26 20.20
CA ARG A 65 -0.89 2.67 19.80
C ARG A 65 -2.12 3.49 20.20
N PRO A 66 -1.93 4.73 20.69
CA PRO A 66 -3.02 5.67 20.94
C PRO A 66 -3.91 5.91 19.71
N ALA A 67 -5.17 6.22 19.98
CA ALA A 67 -6.11 6.60 18.93
C ALA A 67 -5.57 7.81 18.15
N PHE A 68 -5.77 7.80 16.83
CA PHE A 68 -5.32 8.85 15.91
C PHE A 68 -3.81 9.06 15.81
N GLN A 69 -2.98 8.19 16.40
CA GLN A 69 -1.54 8.21 16.20
C GLN A 69 -1.12 7.27 15.05
N PRO A 70 -0.53 7.80 13.96
CA PRO A 70 -0.02 6.96 12.88
C PRO A 70 1.26 6.23 13.29
N LEU A 71 1.45 5.03 12.75
CA LEU A 71 2.69 4.26 12.86
C LEU A 71 3.32 4.16 11.48
N ILE A 72 4.53 4.70 11.34
CA ILE A 72 5.31 4.61 10.10
C ILE A 72 6.43 3.61 10.34
N THR A 73 6.47 2.57 9.50
CA THR A 73 7.57 1.61 9.46
C THR A 73 8.55 2.01 8.37
N VAL A 74 9.83 2.13 8.71
CA VAL A 74 10.90 2.41 7.76
C VAL A 74 11.81 1.19 7.71
N SER A 75 12.06 0.69 6.50
CA SER A 75 12.97 -0.42 6.25
C SER A 75 13.76 -0.16 4.98
N ASN A 76 14.88 -0.86 4.83
CA ASN A 76 15.50 -1.00 3.53
C ASN A 76 14.53 -1.73 2.59
N HIS A 77 14.63 -1.44 1.29
CA HIS A 77 13.88 -2.13 0.24
C HIS A 77 14.86 -2.89 -0.63
N HIS A 78 14.91 -4.21 -0.46
CA HIS A 78 15.79 -5.11 -1.20
C HIS A 78 15.03 -5.81 -2.33
N CYS A 79 13.74 -6.12 -2.13
CA CYS A 79 12.91 -6.72 -3.16
C CYS A 79 11.40 -6.47 -2.93
N CYS A 80 10.59 -6.71 -3.96
CA CYS A 80 9.14 -6.53 -3.89
C CYS A 80 8.45 -7.41 -2.82
N LEU A 81 9.10 -8.48 -2.35
CA LEU A 81 8.58 -9.34 -1.28
C LEU A 81 8.48 -8.59 0.07
N ASP A 82 9.35 -7.58 0.27
CA ASP A 82 9.44 -6.82 1.52
C ASP A 82 8.10 -6.14 1.87
N ASP A 83 7.41 -5.65 0.84
CA ASP A 83 6.09 -4.98 0.94
C ASP A 83 4.99 -5.93 1.45
N PHE A 84 5.14 -7.23 1.18
CA PHE A 84 4.19 -8.25 1.60
C PHE A 84 4.53 -8.84 2.97
N ILE A 85 5.81 -9.01 3.31
CA ILE A 85 6.24 -9.52 4.63
C ILE A 85 5.78 -8.57 5.74
N LEU A 86 5.87 -7.26 5.51
CA LEU A 86 5.47 -6.24 6.49
C LEU A 86 3.94 -6.08 6.59
N THR A 87 3.14 -6.78 5.78
CA THR A 87 1.68 -6.61 5.71
C THR A 87 0.88 -7.90 5.94
N VAL A 88 1.54 -9.01 6.31
CA VAL A 88 0.94 -10.36 6.42
C VAL A 88 -0.31 -10.40 7.30
N ASP A 89 -0.31 -9.75 8.45
CA ASP A 89 -1.44 -9.81 9.40
C ASP A 89 -2.56 -8.82 9.08
N LYS A 90 -2.23 -7.68 8.47
CA LYS A 90 -3.16 -6.62 8.09
C LYS A 90 -2.59 -5.87 6.90
N THR A 91 -3.40 -5.65 5.86
CA THR A 91 -3.03 -4.79 4.73
C THR A 91 -2.71 -3.39 5.26
N ARG A 92 -1.42 -3.05 5.33
CA ARG A 92 -0.94 -1.70 5.65
C ARG A 92 -0.79 -0.91 4.35
N TRP A 93 -0.73 0.40 4.47
CA TRP A 93 -0.41 1.26 3.34
C TRP A 93 1.07 1.10 3.01
N THR A 94 1.39 0.92 1.73
CA THR A 94 2.75 0.74 1.24
C THR A 94 3.00 1.69 0.07
N LEU A 95 4.21 2.21 -0.07
CA LEU A 95 4.58 3.05 -1.18
C LEU A 95 4.78 2.19 -2.43
N ALA A 96 4.11 2.54 -3.53
CA ALA A 96 4.16 1.79 -4.78
C ALA A 96 4.63 2.71 -5.92
N ALA A 97 5.63 2.26 -6.66
CA ALA A 97 6.25 3.05 -7.72
C ALA A 97 5.29 3.27 -8.90
N VAL A 98 5.00 4.53 -9.24
CA VAL A 98 4.06 4.87 -10.32
C VAL A 98 4.47 4.25 -11.66
N ASP A 99 5.76 4.28 -11.96
CA ASP A 99 6.34 3.81 -13.22
C ASP A 99 6.42 2.29 -13.37
N ILE A 100 6.05 1.53 -12.33
CA ILE A 100 6.06 0.05 -12.33
C ILE A 100 4.67 -0.49 -12.00
N CYS A 101 4.08 -0.02 -10.90
CA CYS A 101 2.85 -0.55 -10.32
C CYS A 101 1.57 0.00 -10.96
N PHE A 102 1.66 1.11 -11.72
CA PHE A 102 0.47 1.81 -12.24
C PHE A 102 0.50 1.99 -13.76
N ILE A 103 1.25 1.15 -14.48
CA ILE A 103 1.44 1.23 -15.93
C ILE A 103 0.22 0.77 -16.76
N ASN A 104 -0.69 0.01 -16.17
CA ASN A 104 -1.90 -0.46 -16.84
C ASN A 104 -3.08 -0.56 -15.85
N GLN A 105 -4.29 -0.69 -16.39
CA GLN A 105 -5.52 -0.68 -15.61
C GLN A 105 -5.62 -1.86 -14.61
N LEU A 106 -5.06 -3.02 -14.96
CA LEU A 106 -5.08 -4.20 -14.11
C LEU A 106 -4.20 -3.99 -12.87
N TYR A 107 -2.96 -3.55 -13.08
CA TYR A 107 -2.00 -3.29 -12.00
C TYR A 107 -2.48 -2.14 -11.13
N LYS A 108 -2.97 -1.06 -11.73
CA LYS A 108 -3.62 0.03 -11.02
C LYS A 108 -4.74 -0.49 -10.11
N THR A 109 -5.63 -1.32 -10.64
CA THR A 109 -6.72 -1.92 -9.85
C THR A 109 -6.17 -2.76 -8.69
N PHE A 110 -5.11 -3.54 -8.90
CA PHE A 110 -4.46 -4.34 -7.86
C PHE A 110 -3.83 -3.45 -6.77
N PHE A 111 -2.97 -2.50 -7.12
CA PHE A 111 -2.23 -1.69 -6.16
C PHE A 111 -3.11 -0.65 -5.45
N GLU A 112 -4.08 -0.02 -6.11
CA GLU A 112 -5.02 0.90 -5.46
C GLU A 112 -5.87 0.16 -4.42
N SER A 113 -6.33 -1.05 -4.74
CA SER A 113 -7.13 -1.85 -3.80
C SER A 113 -6.31 -2.49 -2.68
N GLY A 114 -5.01 -2.68 -2.91
CA GLY A 114 -4.03 -3.17 -1.92
C GLY A 114 -3.48 -2.10 -0.98
N LYS A 115 -4.01 -0.86 -0.99
CA LYS A 115 -3.48 0.29 -0.22
C LYS A 115 -2.07 0.73 -0.66
N GLY A 116 -1.75 0.56 -1.94
CA GLY A 116 -0.54 1.09 -2.56
C GLY A 116 -0.65 2.60 -2.78
N VAL A 117 0.15 3.38 -2.07
CA VAL A 117 0.27 4.82 -2.25
C VAL A 117 1.20 5.10 -3.44
N PRO A 118 0.70 5.69 -4.53
CA PRO A 118 1.52 5.96 -5.70
C PRO A 118 2.62 6.98 -5.37
N VAL A 119 3.88 6.61 -5.60
CA VAL A 119 5.05 7.50 -5.43
C VAL A 119 5.91 7.56 -6.69
N TRP A 120 6.43 8.74 -6.97
CA TRP A 120 7.48 8.94 -7.97
C TRP A 120 8.83 8.76 -7.31
N ARG A 121 9.63 7.81 -7.78
CA ARG A 121 10.97 7.53 -7.25
C ARG A 121 12.05 8.45 -7.79
N ARG A 122 11.76 9.08 -8.92
CA ARG A 122 12.61 10.08 -9.57
C ARG A 122 12.10 11.48 -9.25
N VAL A 123 13.02 12.42 -9.09
CA VAL A 123 12.69 13.82 -8.87
C VAL A 123 12.13 14.37 -10.16
N ARG A 124 10.83 14.68 -10.16
CA ARG A 124 10.24 15.45 -11.25
C ARG A 124 10.91 16.83 -11.27
N ASP A 125 11.56 17.15 -12.38
CA ASP A 125 12.09 18.48 -12.62
C ASP A 125 10.93 19.50 -12.57
N ARG A 126 11.04 20.49 -11.68
CA ARG A 126 9.99 21.50 -11.47
C ARG A 126 9.81 22.43 -12.67
N SER A 127 10.84 22.58 -13.51
CA SER A 127 10.85 23.47 -14.67
C SER A 127 10.40 22.77 -15.94
N THR A 128 10.90 21.56 -16.20
CA THR A 128 10.61 20.82 -17.44
C THR A 128 9.44 19.85 -17.29
N GLY A 129 9.06 19.50 -16.05
CA GLY A 129 8.00 18.52 -15.77
C GLY A 129 8.39 17.08 -16.07
N ASN A 130 9.62 16.85 -16.57
CA ASN A 130 10.20 15.54 -16.86
C ASN A 130 10.64 14.82 -15.58
N ILE A 131 10.89 13.52 -15.71
CA ILE A 131 11.18 12.59 -14.61
C ILE A 131 12.52 11.91 -14.84
#